data_AF-A0A445BPK2-F1
#
_entry.id   AF-A0A445BPK2-F1
#
_cell.length_a   1.000
_cell.length_b   1.000
_cell.length_c   1.000
_cell.angle_alpha   90.00
_cell.angle_beta   90.00
_cell.angle_gamma   90.00
#
_symmetry.space_group_name_H-M   'P 1'
#
loop_
_entity.id
_entity.type
_entity.pdbx_description
1 polymer ?
#
loop_
_entity_poly.entity_id
_entity_poly.type
_entity_poly.pdbx_seq_one_letter_code
_entity_poly.pdbx_strand_id
1 'polypeptide(L)'
;MADDLLDELATKAATTTPRDLVGTLESVVGQKGKLGLKESAKLDTSWKIPSTSLVVSSDVFGRDQDKENIINLLLDDTCDAESLVTMIHIVGMGRIEKTTLAQLVYNDVKVLGKFDTRAWVYVAENPDPLHITRTIIGGIDSSPCILDNFDLLQTNLRKN
;
A
#
# COMPACT_ATOMS: atom_id res chain seq x y z
N MET A 1 -12.70 -29.68 -26.99
CA MET A 1 -13.21 -29.94 -25.62
C MET A 1 -12.71 -28.93 -24.60
N ALA A 2 -11.41 -28.64 -24.49
CA ALA A 2 -10.93 -27.55 -23.63
C ALA A 2 -11.18 -26.16 -24.26
N ASP A 3 -11.01 -26.03 -25.58
CA ASP A 3 -11.25 -24.76 -26.30
C ASP A 3 -12.73 -24.36 -26.29
N ASP A 4 -13.65 -25.33 -26.38
CA ASP A 4 -15.10 -25.06 -26.32
C ASP A 4 -15.54 -24.48 -24.96
N LEU A 5 -14.87 -24.88 -23.87
CA LEU A 5 -15.16 -24.38 -22.53
C LEU A 5 -14.63 -22.97 -22.29
N LEU A 6 -13.55 -22.58 -22.97
CA LEU A 6 -12.99 -21.23 -22.90
C LEU A 6 -13.87 -20.25 -23.67
N ASP A 7 -14.40 -20.64 -24.83
CA ASP A 7 -15.37 -19.84 -25.58
C ASP A 7 -16.69 -19.67 -24.80
N GLU A 8 -17.18 -20.71 -24.12
CA GLU A 8 -18.39 -20.62 -23.31
C GLU A 8 -18.22 -19.64 -22.12
N LEU A 9 -17.07 -19.68 -21.46
CA LEU A 9 -16.73 -18.74 -20.38
C LEU A 9 -16.58 -17.31 -20.89
N ALA A 10 -15.93 -17.10 -22.05
CA ALA A 10 -15.76 -15.80 -22.67
C ALA A 10 -17.10 -15.19 -23.09
N THR A 11 -17.99 -16.00 -23.67
CA THR A 11 -19.32 -15.57 -24.12
C THR A 11 -20.20 -15.17 -22.93
N LYS A 12 -20.15 -15.95 -21.84
CA LYS A 12 -20.91 -15.68 -20.61
C LYS A 12 -20.42 -14.42 -19.89
N ALA A 13 -19.12 -14.16 -19.90
CA ALA A 13 -18.54 -12.92 -19.39
C ALA A 13 -18.95 -11.69 -20.22
N ALA A 14 -19.07 -11.83 -21.54
CA ALA A 14 -19.45 -10.74 -22.45
C ALA A 14 -20.95 -10.35 -22.38
N THR A 15 -21.84 -11.25 -21.95
CA THR A 15 -23.29 -11.02 -21.92
C THR A 15 -23.85 -10.56 -20.58
N THR A 16 -23.05 -10.56 -19.51
CA THR A 16 -23.53 -10.23 -18.16
C THR A 16 -23.80 -8.73 -18.05
N THR A 17 -25.06 -8.33 -17.90
CA THR A 17 -25.43 -6.91 -17.81
C THR A 17 -25.27 -6.37 -16.39
N PRO A 18 -25.14 -5.04 -16.20
CA PRO A 18 -25.09 -4.44 -14.86
C PRO A 18 -26.29 -4.82 -13.97
N ARG A 19 -27.46 -5.09 -14.56
CA ARG A 19 -28.66 -5.49 -13.82
C ARG A 19 -28.56 -6.92 -13.29
N ASP A 20 -27.92 -7.81 -14.03
CA ASP A 20 -27.72 -9.21 -13.61
C ASP A 20 -26.76 -9.28 -12.40
N LEU A 21 -25.74 -8.41 -12.39
CA LEU A 21 -24.81 -8.27 -11.26
C LEU A 21 -25.53 -7.76 -10.00
N VAL A 22 -26.40 -6.77 -10.15
CA VAL A 22 -27.21 -6.25 -9.03
C VAL A 22 -28.14 -7.34 -8.49
N GLY A 23 -28.86 -8.06 -9.35
CA GLY A 23 -29.74 -9.15 -8.91
C GLY A 23 -28.99 -10.28 -8.20
N THR A 24 -27.77 -10.59 -8.66
CA THR A 24 -26.89 -11.56 -8.00
C THR A 24 -26.47 -11.07 -6.61
N LEU A 25 -26.08 -9.79 -6.47
CA LEU A 25 -25.71 -9.20 -5.18
C LEU A 25 -26.88 -9.18 -4.20
N GLU A 26 -28.09 -8.83 -4.65
CA GLU A 26 -29.29 -8.86 -3.83
C GLU A 26 -29.61 -10.28 -3.32
N SER A 27 -29.44 -11.29 -4.18
CA SER A 27 -29.61 -12.70 -3.79
C SER A 27 -28.63 -13.11 -2.68
N VAL A 28 -27.36 -12.72 -2.81
CA VAL A 28 -26.31 -12.99 -1.81
C VAL A 28 -26.62 -12.30 -0.48
N VAL A 29 -27.07 -11.04 -0.53
CA VAL A 29 -27.50 -10.30 0.68
C VAL A 29 -28.68 -11.00 1.36
N GLY A 30 -29.66 -11.50 0.59
CA GLY A 30 -30.79 -12.26 1.12
C GLY A 30 -30.39 -13.56 1.82
N GLN A 31 -29.27 -14.17 1.44
CA GLN A 31 -28.75 -15.40 2.05
C GLN A 31 -27.90 -15.18 3.30
N LYS A 32 -27.59 -13.92 3.67
CA LYS A 32 -26.75 -13.57 4.84
C LYS A 32 -27.11 -14.35 6.11
N GLY A 33 -28.40 -14.45 6.43
CA GLY A 33 -28.88 -15.17 7.61
C GLY A 33 -28.70 -16.69 7.54
N LYS A 34 -28.90 -17.29 6.36
CA LYS A 34 -28.71 -18.73 6.13
C LYS A 34 -27.24 -19.14 6.19
N LEU A 35 -26.35 -18.24 5.77
CA LEU A 35 -24.91 -18.41 5.82
C LEU A 35 -24.30 -18.10 7.21
N GLY A 36 -25.11 -17.67 8.17
CA GLY A 36 -24.65 -17.35 9.52
C GLY A 36 -23.72 -16.12 9.58
N LEU A 37 -23.74 -15.26 8.56
CA LEU A 37 -22.86 -14.10 8.46
C LEU A 37 -23.31 -13.02 9.45
N LYS A 38 -22.50 -12.79 10.49
CA LYS A 38 -22.69 -11.73 11.47
C LYS A 38 -21.94 -10.47 11.05
N GLU A 39 -22.45 -9.31 11.48
CA GLU A 39 -21.71 -8.06 11.40
C GLU A 39 -20.47 -8.17 12.30
N SER A 40 -19.29 -7.92 11.75
CA SER A 40 -18.04 -8.05 12.53
C SER A 40 -17.97 -6.94 13.57
N ALA A 41 -17.99 -7.31 14.86
CA ALA A 41 -17.45 -6.44 15.89
C ALA A 41 -15.95 -6.20 15.63
N LYS A 42 -15.45 -5.05 16.08
CA LYS A 42 -14.07 -4.52 15.94
C LYS A 42 -13.07 -5.60 15.53
N LEU A 43 -12.62 -5.52 14.27
CA LEU A 43 -11.69 -6.47 13.66
C LEU A 43 -10.45 -6.60 14.54
N ASP A 44 -10.17 -7.79 15.06
CA ASP A 44 -8.88 -8.12 15.64
C ASP A 44 -7.83 -7.91 14.55
N THR A 45 -7.05 -6.83 14.66
CA THR A 45 -6.08 -6.42 13.66
C THR A 45 -4.80 -7.27 13.70
N SER A 46 -4.74 -8.27 14.58
CA SER A 46 -3.62 -9.20 14.76
C SER A 46 -3.29 -10.03 13.51
N TRP A 47 -4.24 -10.19 12.58
CA TRP A 47 -4.02 -10.86 11.30
C TRP A 47 -3.51 -9.91 10.18
N LYS A 48 -3.43 -8.59 10.40
CA LYS A 48 -2.98 -7.67 9.35
C LYS A 48 -1.53 -7.98 9.00
N ILE A 49 -1.34 -8.47 7.79
CA ILE A 49 -0.03 -8.74 7.21
C ILE A 49 0.66 -7.37 6.99
N PRO A 50 1.88 -7.17 7.51
CA PRO A 50 2.66 -5.97 7.25
C PRO A 50 2.84 -5.75 5.74
N SER A 51 2.61 -4.53 5.28
CA SER A 51 2.89 -4.17 3.88
C SER A 51 4.40 -4.09 3.65
N THR A 52 4.88 -4.69 2.58
CA THR A 52 6.27 -4.55 2.11
C THR A 52 6.38 -3.48 1.04
N SER A 53 7.58 -3.07 0.67
CA SER A 53 7.82 -2.15 -0.45
C SER A 53 7.66 -2.81 -1.82
N LEU A 54 7.51 -4.15 -1.88
CA LEU A 54 7.45 -4.89 -3.13
C LEU A 54 6.10 -4.66 -3.84
N VAL A 55 6.16 -4.41 -5.14
CA VAL A 55 4.99 -4.27 -6.00
C VAL A 55 5.23 -4.93 -7.34
N VAL A 56 4.23 -5.66 -7.82
CA VAL A 56 4.19 -6.16 -9.20
C VAL A 56 3.50 -5.09 -10.03
N SER A 57 4.31 -4.18 -10.61
CA SER A 57 3.79 -3.00 -11.30
C SER A 57 2.93 -3.32 -12.52
N SER A 58 3.10 -4.49 -13.15
CA SER A 58 2.31 -4.94 -14.30
C SER A 58 0.83 -5.13 -14.01
N ASP A 59 0.47 -5.30 -12.74
CA ASP A 59 -0.90 -5.66 -12.34
C ASP A 59 -1.71 -4.44 -11.90
N VAL A 60 -1.13 -3.24 -11.93
CA VAL A 60 -1.78 -2.00 -11.51
C VAL A 60 -2.10 -1.13 -12.72
N PHE A 61 -3.38 -0.80 -12.90
CA PHE A 61 -3.88 -0.02 -14.03
C PHE A 61 -4.58 1.26 -13.58
N GLY A 62 -4.54 2.30 -14.43
CA GLY A 62 -5.33 3.53 -14.22
C GLY A 62 -4.82 4.45 -13.11
N ARG A 63 -3.62 4.19 -12.58
CA ARG A 63 -2.97 4.98 -11.53
C ARG A 63 -1.80 5.81 -12.02
N ASP A 64 -1.57 5.84 -13.33
CA ASP A 64 -0.41 6.53 -13.93
C ASP A 64 -0.41 8.02 -13.59
N GLN A 65 -1.56 8.69 -13.73
CA GLN A 65 -1.65 10.12 -13.42
C GLN A 65 -1.46 10.41 -11.93
N ASP A 66 -2.06 9.61 -11.05
CA ASP A 66 -1.89 9.75 -9.59
C ASP A 66 -0.41 9.58 -9.19
N LYS A 67 0.25 8.57 -9.76
CA LYS A 67 1.67 8.28 -9.53
C LYS A 67 2.54 9.44 -9.99
N GLU A 68 2.34 9.92 -11.21
CA GLU A 68 3.11 11.03 -11.80
C GLU A 68 2.94 12.33 -11.00
N ASN A 69 1.73 12.63 -10.54
CA ASN A 69 1.48 13.81 -9.71
C ASN A 69 2.28 13.76 -8.40
N ILE A 70 2.32 12.60 -7.73
CA ILE A 70 3.10 12.44 -6.50
C ILE A 70 4.60 12.53 -6.78
N ILE A 71 5.08 11.95 -7.87
CA ILE A 71 6.50 12.05 -8.26
C ILE A 71 6.89 13.51 -8.50
N ASN A 72 6.05 14.27 -9.21
CA ASN A 72 6.32 15.68 -9.44
C ASN A 72 6.40 16.48 -8.13
N LEU A 73 5.52 16.21 -7.17
CA LEU A 73 5.59 16.82 -5.83
C LEU A 73 6.84 16.40 -5.05
N LEU A 74 7.29 15.14 -5.18
CA LEU A 74 8.50 14.64 -4.51
C LEU A 74 9.79 15.23 -5.08
N LEU A 75 9.80 15.56 -6.36
CA LEU A 75 10.96 16.06 -7.09
C LEU A 75 10.93 17.59 -7.27
N ASP A 76 9.93 18.25 -6.68
CA ASP A 76 9.80 19.70 -6.71
C ASP A 76 10.86 20.31 -5.78
N ASP A 77 11.94 20.83 -6.38
CA ASP A 77 13.01 21.50 -5.65
C ASP A 77 12.67 22.97 -5.32
N THR A 78 11.42 23.41 -5.52
CA THR A 78 10.97 24.81 -5.25
C THR A 78 10.50 25.07 -3.82
N CYS A 79 10.57 24.05 -2.94
CA CYS A 79 10.22 24.18 -1.53
C CYS A 79 11.02 25.31 -0.85
N ASP A 80 10.30 26.20 -0.16
CA ASP A 80 10.86 27.37 0.53
C ASP A 80 11.99 26.95 1.49
N ALA A 81 13.09 27.73 1.51
CA ALA A 81 14.32 27.40 2.25
C ALA A 81 14.12 27.28 3.78
N GLU A 82 12.94 27.61 4.29
CA GLU A 82 12.55 27.52 5.70
C GLU A 82 12.01 26.12 6.08
N SER A 83 11.64 25.27 5.11
CA SER A 83 11.10 23.93 5.33
C SER A 83 12.08 22.85 4.88
N LEU A 84 12.87 22.31 5.82
CA LEU A 84 13.82 21.23 5.55
C LEU A 84 13.16 19.86 5.23
N VAL A 85 11.84 19.74 5.37
CA VAL A 85 11.12 18.46 5.26
C VAL A 85 9.86 18.62 4.41
N THR A 86 9.73 17.78 3.38
CA THR A 86 8.53 17.69 2.55
C THR A 86 7.71 16.46 2.97
N MET A 87 6.40 16.65 3.18
CA MET A 87 5.49 15.57 3.61
C MET A 87 4.28 15.46 2.69
N ILE A 88 4.06 14.28 2.13
CA ILE A 88 2.96 14.00 1.19
C ILE A 88 2.02 12.97 1.82
N HIS A 89 0.75 13.35 1.97
CA HIS A 89 -0.28 12.47 2.51
C HIS A 89 -1.12 11.85 1.39
N ILE A 90 -1.26 10.52 1.39
CA ILE A 90 -2.20 9.80 0.51
C ILE A 90 -3.43 9.44 1.34
N VAL A 91 -4.55 10.14 1.10
CA VAL A 91 -5.81 9.97 1.84
C VAL A 91 -6.89 9.38 0.93
N GLY A 92 -7.81 8.62 1.51
CA GLY A 92 -8.93 8.02 0.78
C GLY A 92 -9.60 6.91 1.57
N MET A 93 -10.72 6.39 1.06
CA MET A 93 -11.47 5.31 1.69
C MET A 93 -10.63 4.03 1.84
N GLY A 94 -11.00 3.15 2.77
CA GLY A 94 -10.34 1.84 2.93
C GLY A 94 -10.37 1.03 1.63
N ARG A 95 -9.36 0.17 1.42
CA ARG A 95 -9.24 -0.75 0.28
C ARG A 95 -9.13 -0.11 -1.12
N ILE A 96 -9.00 1.22 -1.22
CA ILE A 96 -8.74 1.91 -2.49
C ILE A 96 -7.28 1.78 -2.98
N GLU A 97 -6.50 0.89 -2.36
CA GLU A 97 -5.11 0.58 -2.77
C GLU A 97 -4.11 1.73 -2.60
N LYS A 98 -4.31 2.60 -1.60
CA LYS A 98 -3.37 3.70 -1.28
C LYS A 98 -1.93 3.23 -1.10
N THR A 99 -1.74 2.12 -0.39
CA THR A 99 -0.43 1.52 -0.16
C THR A 99 0.19 1.06 -1.48
N THR A 100 -0.59 0.51 -2.41
CA THR A 100 -0.13 0.12 -3.75
C THR A 100 0.36 1.34 -4.54
N LEU A 101 -0.36 2.46 -4.50
CA LEU A 101 0.09 3.71 -5.12
C LEU A 101 1.42 4.19 -4.52
N ALA A 102 1.57 4.13 -3.20
CA ALA A 102 2.83 4.48 -2.54
C ALA A 102 3.98 3.54 -2.95
N GLN A 103 3.74 2.24 -3.11
CA GLN A 103 4.74 1.29 -3.59
C GLN A 103 5.15 1.58 -5.04
N LEU A 104 4.21 1.94 -5.92
CA LEU A 104 4.50 2.32 -7.30
C LEU A 104 5.41 3.54 -7.37
N VAL A 105 5.14 4.57 -6.55
CA VAL A 105 5.98 5.76 -6.46
C VAL A 105 7.36 5.42 -5.88
N TYR A 106 7.41 4.68 -4.77
CA TYR A 106 8.65 4.31 -4.09
C TYR A 106 9.66 3.60 -5.01
N ASN A 107 9.16 2.73 -5.89
CA ASN A 107 9.96 1.94 -6.83
C ASN A 107 10.11 2.58 -8.22
N ASP A 108 9.60 3.80 -8.44
CA ASP A 108 9.74 4.45 -9.75
C ASP A 108 11.21 4.83 -10.03
N VAL A 109 11.63 4.69 -11.29
CA VAL A 109 13.02 4.97 -11.72
C VAL A 109 13.46 6.40 -11.43
N LYS A 110 12.54 7.38 -11.49
CA LYS A 110 12.86 8.77 -11.18
C LYS A 110 13.13 8.97 -9.69
N VAL A 111 12.38 8.27 -8.84
CA VAL A 111 12.57 8.29 -7.38
C VAL A 111 13.83 7.50 -7.01
N LEU A 112 14.06 6.34 -7.62
CA LEU A 112 15.30 5.56 -7.46
C LEU A 112 16.55 6.37 -7.84
N GLY A 113 16.46 7.26 -8.83
CA GLY A 113 17.59 8.08 -9.29
C GLY A 113 17.84 9.38 -8.52
N LYS A 114 16.87 9.87 -7.74
CA LYS A 114 17.00 11.14 -6.97
C LYS A 114 17.40 10.90 -5.51
N PHE A 115 16.94 9.82 -4.89
CA PHE A 115 17.14 9.56 -3.46
C PHE A 115 18.13 8.44 -3.21
N ASP A 116 19.28 8.78 -2.63
CA ASP A 116 20.34 7.82 -2.24
C ASP A 116 19.84 6.84 -1.16
N THR A 117 19.07 7.35 -0.21
CA THR A 117 18.57 6.61 0.93
C THR A 117 17.06 6.55 0.91
N ARG A 118 16.50 5.34 1.05
CA ARG A 118 15.05 5.11 1.16
C ARG A 118 14.77 3.95 2.11
N ALA A 119 13.69 4.09 2.87
CA ALA A 119 13.22 3.04 3.76
C ALA A 119 11.70 2.90 3.66
N TRP A 120 11.21 1.69 3.88
CA TRP A 120 9.79 1.37 3.94
C TRP A 120 9.46 0.72 5.27
N VAL A 121 8.49 1.27 6.00
CA VAL A 121 8.11 0.77 7.32
C VAL A 121 6.60 0.63 7.43
N TYR A 122 6.16 -0.52 7.95
CA TYR A 122 4.77 -0.73 8.34
C TYR A 122 4.57 -0.28 9.80
N VAL A 123 3.55 0.53 10.04
CA VAL A 123 3.21 1.01 11.39
C VAL A 123 1.88 0.39 11.81
N ALA A 124 1.91 -0.41 12.88
CA ALA A 124 0.73 -1.05 13.45
C ALA A 124 -0.13 -0.05 14.24
N GLU A 125 -1.34 -0.47 14.63
CA GLU A 125 -2.28 0.34 15.43
C GLU A 125 -1.71 0.74 16.80
N ASN A 126 -0.94 -0.17 17.42
CA ASN A 126 -0.16 0.11 18.62
C ASN A 126 1.33 0.15 18.23
N PRO A 127 1.86 1.32 17.87
CA PRO A 127 3.24 1.43 17.41
C PRO A 127 4.23 1.22 18.56
N ASP A 128 5.30 0.49 18.27
CA ASP A 128 6.51 0.46 19.10
C ASP A 128 7.58 1.34 18.44
N PRO A 129 7.83 2.57 18.96
CA PRO A 129 8.82 3.48 18.39
C PRO A 129 10.23 2.88 18.34
N LEU A 130 10.62 2.03 19.29
CA LEU A 130 11.93 1.37 19.27
C LEU A 130 12.04 0.44 18.07
N HIS A 131 11.06 -0.44 17.89
CA HIS A 131 11.04 -1.40 16.78
C HIS A 131 10.96 -0.69 15.42
N ILE A 132 10.11 0.33 15.30
CA ILE A 132 9.98 1.14 14.07
C ILE A 132 11.31 1.80 13.72
N THR A 133 11.95 2.46 14.69
CA THR A 133 13.22 3.17 14.45
C THR A 133 14.34 2.20 14.07
N ARG A 134 14.45 1.03 14.72
CA ARG A 134 15.39 -0.02 14.32
C ARG A 134 15.15 -0.51 12.89
N THR A 135 13.88 -0.68 12.50
CA THR A 135 13.51 -1.13 11.16
C THR A 135 13.91 -0.10 10.10
N ILE A 136 13.72 1.19 10.39
CA ILE A 136 14.16 2.29 9.51
C ILE A 136 15.68 2.28 9.35
N ILE A 137 16.44 2.28 10.46
CA ILE A 137 17.91 2.25 10.42
C ILE A 137 18.40 1.03 9.64
N GLY A 138 17.86 -0.15 9.92
CA GLY A 138 18.28 -1.36 9.22
C GLY A 138 17.91 -1.37 7.72
N GLY A 139 16.83 -0.69 7.35
CA GLY A 139 16.47 -0.47 5.94
C GLY A 139 17.43 0.48 5.22
N ILE A 140 17.87 1.55 5.90
CA ILE A 140 18.85 2.51 5.39
C ILE A 140 20.23 1.85 5.22
N ASP A 141 20.71 1.21 6.28
CA ASP A 141 22.05 0.60 6.33
C ASP A 141 22.12 -0.75 5.59
N SER A 142 20.99 -1.25 5.08
CA SER A 142 20.85 -2.59 4.49
C SER A 142 21.42 -3.70 5.38
N SER A 143 21.33 -3.54 6.70
CA SER A 143 21.87 -4.46 7.70
C SER A 143 21.06 -4.45 9.00
N PRO A 144 21.12 -5.50 9.84
CA PRO A 144 20.35 -5.51 11.08
C PRO A 144 20.82 -4.45 12.09
N CYS A 145 19.90 -3.65 12.63
CA CYS A 145 20.19 -2.71 13.71
C CYS A 145 20.16 -3.42 15.08
N ILE A 146 21.30 -3.42 15.79
CA ILE A 146 21.47 -4.08 17.09
C ILE A 146 21.20 -3.13 18.27
N LEU A 147 21.13 -1.82 18.01
CA LEU A 147 20.92 -0.81 19.05
C LEU A 147 19.57 -1.00 19.73
N ASP A 148 19.57 -1.13 21.06
CA ASP A 148 18.37 -1.45 21.82
C ASP A 148 17.77 -0.26 22.58
N ASN A 149 18.52 0.83 22.71
CA ASN A 149 18.15 2.04 23.42
C ASN A 149 17.64 3.15 22.48
N PHE A 150 16.54 3.81 22.85
CA PHE A 150 15.91 4.84 22.00
C PHE A 150 16.83 6.05 21.75
N ASP A 151 17.56 6.52 22.75
CA ASP A 151 18.50 7.64 22.61
C ASP A 151 19.64 7.29 21.64
N LEU A 152 20.16 6.04 21.71
CA LEU A 152 21.16 5.56 20.76
C LEU A 152 20.64 5.51 19.33
N LEU A 153 19.39 5.08 19.14
CA LEU A 153 18.75 5.06 17.82
C LEU A 153 18.59 6.48 17.25
N GLN A 154 18.13 7.44 18.05
CA GLN A 154 17.96 8.84 17.62
C GLN A 154 19.30 9.51 17.32
N THR A 155 20.32 9.30 18.17
CA THR A 155 21.66 9.85 17.95
C THR A 155 22.38 9.21 16.77
N ASN A 156 22.06 7.97 16.40
CA ASN A 156 22.51 7.33 15.17
C ASN A 156 21.85 7.97 13.94
N LEU A 157 20.53 8.10 13.92
CA LEU A 157 19.80 8.75 12.81
C LEU A 157 20.26 10.19 12.55
N ARG A 158 20.62 10.95 13.59
CA ARG A 158 21.12 12.33 13.42
C ARG A 158 22.49 12.40 12.71
N LYS A 159 23.25 11.30 12.71
CA LYS A 159 24.59 11.24 12.10
C LYS A 159 24.56 10.79 10.64
N ASN A 160 23.52 10.06 10.27
CA ASN A 160 23.21 9.68 8.89
C ASN A 160 22.61 10.88 8.15
#